data_AF-A0A1X7TM80-F1
#
_entry.id   AF-A0A1X7TM80-F1
#
_cell.length_a   1.000
_cell.length_b   1.000
_cell.length_c   1.000
_cell.angle_alpha   90.00
_cell.angle_beta   90.00
_cell.angle_gamma   90.00
#
_symmetry.space_group_name_H-M   'P 1'
#
loop_
_entity.id
_entity.type
_entity.pdbx_description
1 polymer ?
#
loop_
_entity_poly.entity_id
_entity_poly.type
_entity_poly.pdbx_seq_one_letter_code
_entity_poly.pdbx_strand_id
1 'polypeptide(L)'
;TLLTTTEPLEVVVYHANTIGDERRDFRLLIAGPDGGTEVHPVLWTPTKLQPVAPGKYVASRSAPKVGWTGFFIQVSFKGPADNSTYEFTTQMNIIPTTFPFPDCHGDSCRGKLV
;
A
#
# COMPACT_ATOMS: atom_id res chain seq x y z
N THR A 1 1.72 -12.44 -1.74
CA THR A 1 2.30 -13.31 -2.78
C THR A 1 1.66 -12.99 -4.11
N LEU A 2 2.43 -13.00 -5.20
CA LEU A 2 1.95 -12.86 -6.57
C LEU A 2 2.29 -14.15 -7.34
N LEU A 3 1.34 -14.63 -8.15
CA LEU A 3 1.50 -15.76 -9.06
C LEU A 3 1.12 -15.33 -10.47
N THR A 4 1.91 -15.72 -11.47
CA THR A 4 1.66 -15.44 -12.89
C THR A 4 2.18 -16.57 -13.77
N THR A 5 1.49 -16.86 -14.87
CA THR A 5 1.97 -17.77 -15.92
C THR A 5 2.71 -17.05 -17.05
N THR A 6 2.60 -15.72 -17.10
CA THR A 6 3.27 -14.86 -18.08
C THR A 6 4.48 -14.20 -17.44
N GLU A 7 5.61 -14.15 -18.15
CA GLU A 7 6.79 -13.43 -17.68
C GLU A 7 6.52 -11.91 -17.64
N PRO A 8 6.65 -11.26 -16.47
CA PRO A 8 6.43 -9.82 -16.33
C PRO A 8 7.63 -9.02 -16.85
N LEU A 9 7.37 -7.79 -17.29
CA LEU A 9 8.42 -6.81 -17.58
C LEU A 9 9.13 -6.36 -16.30
N GLU A 10 8.35 -6.16 -15.24
CA GLU A 10 8.87 -5.76 -13.94
C GLU A 10 7.93 -6.21 -12.81
N VAL A 11 8.50 -6.54 -11.65
CA VAL A 11 7.78 -6.76 -10.41
C VAL A 11 8.42 -5.93 -9.31
N VAL A 12 7.63 -5.09 -8.65
CA VAL A 12 8.07 -4.15 -7.60
C VAL A 12 7.21 -4.32 -6.37
N VAL A 13 7.82 -4.37 -5.19
CA VAL A 13 7.09 -4.13 -3.94
C VAL A 13 7.18 -2.65 -3.60
N TYR A 14 6.02 -2.00 -3.49
CA TYR A 14 5.90 -0.69 -2.88
C TYR A 14 5.64 -0.86 -1.39
N HIS A 15 6.31 -0.08 -0.55
CA HIS A 15 6.04 -0.05 0.88
C HIS A 15 6.18 1.35 1.46
N ALA A 16 5.45 1.62 2.54
CA ALA A 16 5.51 2.85 3.30
C ALA A 16 5.27 2.58 4.78
N ASN A 17 5.83 3.44 5.64
CA ASN A 17 5.51 3.46 7.06
C ASN A 17 4.63 4.67 7.35
N THR A 18 3.68 4.53 8.29
CA THR A 18 2.98 5.69 8.84
C THR A 18 3.94 6.58 9.63
N ILE A 19 3.58 7.85 9.79
CA ILE A 19 4.39 8.84 10.54
C ILE A 19 4.39 8.53 12.05
N GLY A 20 3.27 8.01 12.56
CA GLY A 20 3.08 7.59 13.96
C GLY A 20 2.06 6.47 14.08
N ASP A 21 1.53 6.26 15.28
CA ASP A 21 0.57 5.22 15.64
C ASP A 21 -0.85 5.75 15.90
N GLU A 22 -1.12 7.02 15.63
CA GLU A 22 -2.47 7.59 15.81
C GLU A 22 -3.42 7.22 14.66
N ARG A 23 -2.88 7.05 13.43
CA ARG A 23 -3.67 6.85 12.21
C ARG A 23 -3.03 5.82 11.28
N ARG A 24 -3.86 4.90 10.78
CA ARG A 24 -3.53 3.97 9.69
C ARG A 24 -3.72 4.62 8.32
N ASP A 25 -3.12 5.79 8.12
CA ASP A 25 -3.25 6.58 6.90
C ASP A 25 -1.93 6.65 6.14
N PHE A 26 -1.95 6.22 4.87
CA PHE A 26 -0.79 6.10 3.99
C PHE A 26 -0.83 7.08 2.81
N ARG A 27 -1.76 8.04 2.82
CA ARG A 27 -1.92 9.04 1.76
C ARG A 27 -0.84 10.12 1.88
N LEU A 28 -0.40 10.67 0.74
CA LEU A 28 0.51 11.82 0.73
C LEU A 28 -0.20 13.13 1.12
N LEU A 29 -1.50 13.20 0.87
CA LEU A 29 -2.34 14.38 1.07
C LEU A 29 -3.59 13.98 1.85
N ILE A 30 -3.95 14.79 2.82
CA ILE A 30 -5.13 14.61 3.67
C ILE A 30 -5.94 15.91 3.74
N ALA A 31 -7.17 15.82 4.21
CA ALA A 31 -7.94 17.01 4.53
C ALA A 31 -7.55 17.54 5.93
N GLY A 32 -7.28 18.85 6.00
CA GLY A 32 -7.07 19.60 7.23
C GLY A 32 -8.38 19.94 7.95
N PRO A 33 -8.31 20.54 9.15
CA PRO A 33 -9.48 20.90 9.96
C PRO A 33 -10.45 21.87 9.26
N ASP A 34 -9.94 22.70 8.35
CA ASP A 34 -10.71 23.66 7.55
C ASP A 34 -11.23 23.06 6.23
N GLY A 35 -10.93 21.79 5.95
CA GLY A 35 -11.25 21.10 4.70
C GLY A 35 -10.26 21.37 3.57
N GLY A 36 -9.19 22.13 3.82
CA GLY A 36 -8.09 22.31 2.87
C GLY A 36 -7.21 21.07 2.74
N THR A 37 -6.37 21.02 1.71
CA THR A 37 -5.39 19.93 1.53
C THR A 37 -4.15 20.19 2.39
N GLU A 38 -3.82 19.26 3.27
CA GLU A 38 -2.58 19.24 4.05
C GLU A 38 -1.64 18.13 3.57
N VAL A 39 -0.33 18.37 3.68
CA VAL A 39 0.69 17.37 3.35
C VAL A 39 0.84 16.39 4.51
N HIS A 40 0.61 15.11 4.24
CA HIS A 40 0.88 13.98 5.13
C HIS A 40 1.99 13.15 4.49
N PRO A 41 3.28 13.38 4.80
CA PRO A 41 4.41 12.91 3.99
C PRO A 41 4.71 11.39 4.09
N VAL A 42 3.70 10.54 3.92
CA VAL A 42 3.88 9.09 3.80
C VAL A 42 4.28 8.76 2.37
N LEU A 43 5.57 8.46 2.20
CA LEU A 43 6.18 8.16 0.90
C LEU A 43 6.30 6.66 0.66
N TRP A 44 5.88 6.24 -0.53
CA TRP A 44 5.96 4.85 -0.96
C TRP A 44 7.29 4.58 -1.67
N THR A 45 8.06 3.67 -1.11
CA THR A 45 9.38 3.29 -1.63
C THR A 45 9.28 2.00 -2.45
N PRO A 46 9.67 2.03 -3.74
CA PRO A 46 9.72 0.84 -4.58
C PRO A 46 10.95 -0.01 -4.27
N THR A 47 10.83 -1.33 -4.40
CA THR A 47 11.95 -2.26 -4.41
C THR A 47 11.67 -3.36 -5.42
N LYS A 48 12.56 -3.58 -6.39
CA LYS A 48 12.40 -4.66 -7.37
C LYS A 48 12.40 -6.01 -6.67
N LEU A 49 11.46 -6.88 -7.02
CA LEU A 49 11.40 -8.26 -6.55
C LEU A 49 12.01 -9.20 -7.58
N GLN A 50 12.77 -10.17 -7.08
CA GLN A 50 13.21 -11.31 -7.87
C GLN A 50 12.21 -12.48 -7.68
N PRO A 51 12.00 -13.32 -8.70
CA PRO A 51 11.17 -14.50 -8.56
C PRO A 51 11.80 -15.46 -7.56
N VAL A 52 10.99 -16.02 -6.66
CA VAL A 52 11.43 -17.08 -5.73
C VAL A 52 11.28 -18.48 -6.35
N ALA A 53 10.49 -18.57 -7.41
CA ALA A 53 10.31 -19.72 -8.29
C ALA A 53 9.71 -19.20 -9.62
N PRO A 54 9.71 -19.99 -10.71
CA PRO A 54 9.08 -19.57 -11.97
C PRO A 54 7.66 -19.05 -11.75
N GLY A 55 7.41 -17.80 -12.15
CA GLY A 55 6.10 -17.14 -12.03
C GLY A 55 5.66 -16.78 -10.60
N LYS A 56 6.52 -16.95 -9.58
CA LYS A 56 6.17 -16.70 -8.17
C LYS A 56 7.03 -15.62 -7.54
N TYR A 57 6.37 -14.61 -6.96
CA TYR A 57 7.02 -13.49 -6.26
C TYR A 57 6.44 -13.32 -4.87
N VAL A 58 7.32 -13.07 -3.89
CA VAL A 58 6.95 -12.94 -2.49
C VAL A 58 7.53 -11.63 -1.94
N ALA A 59 6.66 -10.82 -1.34
CA ALA A 59 7.04 -9.68 -0.54
C ALA A 59 6.65 -9.95 0.91
N SER A 60 7.57 -9.68 1.83
CA SER A 60 7.34 -9.69 3.27
C SER A 60 7.97 -8.46 3.91
N ARG A 61 7.39 -8.02 5.03
CA ARG A 61 7.87 -6.91 5.84
C ARG A 61 7.70 -7.26 7.32
N SER A 62 8.50 -6.63 8.16
CA SER A 62 8.34 -6.68 9.61
C SER A 62 7.55 -5.47 10.08
N ALA A 63 6.80 -5.61 11.17
CA ALA A 63 6.13 -4.46 11.79
C ALA A 63 7.17 -3.41 12.19
N PRO A 64 6.87 -2.11 12.04
CA PRO A 64 7.74 -1.06 12.53
C PRO A 64 7.66 -0.99 14.07
N LYS A 65 8.63 -0.32 14.70
CA LYS A 65 8.60 -0.10 16.16
C LYS A 65 7.39 0.73 16.60
N VAL A 66 6.92 1.64 15.75
CA VAL A 66 5.79 2.55 15.97
C VAL A 66 4.97 2.61 14.67
N GLY A 67 3.64 2.59 14.79
CA GLY A 67 2.73 2.71 13.66
C GLY A 67 2.59 1.43 12.83
N TRP A 68 2.45 1.60 11.52
CA TRP A 68 2.19 0.50 10.58
C TRP A 68 3.06 0.58 9.33
N THR A 69 3.42 -0.58 8.80
CA THR A 69 3.97 -0.74 7.46
C THR A 69 2.86 -1.23 6.53
N GLY A 70 2.61 -0.45 5.49
CA GLY A 70 1.76 -0.82 4.36
C GLY A 70 2.63 -1.26 3.19
N PHE A 71 2.25 -2.34 2.50
CA PHE A 71 2.97 -2.79 1.31
C PHE A 71 2.07 -3.55 0.33
N PHE A 72 2.39 -3.46 -0.96
CA PHE A 72 1.74 -4.22 -2.04
C PHE A 72 2.75 -4.51 -3.15
N ILE A 73 2.45 -5.51 -3.98
CA ILE A 73 3.24 -5.82 -5.17
C ILE A 73 2.54 -5.17 -6.37
N GLN A 74 3.29 -4.42 -7.17
CA GLN A 74 2.92 -3.99 -8.51
C GLN A 74 3.65 -4.87 -9.52
N VAL A 75 2.94 -5.31 -10.55
CA VAL A 75 3.49 -6.07 -11.67
C VAL A 75 3.10 -5.42 -12.98
N SER A 76 4.09 -5.33 -13.88
CA SER A 76 3.95 -4.70 -15.18
C SER A 76 4.13 -5.73 -16.29
N PHE A 77 3.22 -5.76 -17.26
CA PHE A 77 3.26 -6.63 -18.44
C PHE A 77 3.19 -5.81 -19.72
N LYS A 78 3.66 -6.36 -20.85
CA LYS A 78 3.52 -5.72 -22.15
C LYS A 78 2.03 -5.55 -22.50
N GLY A 79 1.64 -4.32 -22.85
CA GLY A 79 0.31 -3.99 -23.34
C GLY A 79 0.11 -4.27 -24.83
N PRO A 80 -1.10 -4.08 -25.36
CA PRO A 80 -1.48 -4.46 -26.72
C PRO A 80 -0.97 -3.49 -27.80
N ALA A 81 -0.74 -2.22 -27.44
CA ALA A 81 -0.19 -1.21 -28.32
C ALA A 81 1.32 -1.06 -28.11
N ASP A 82 2.02 -0.53 -29.11
CA ASP A 82 3.43 -0.17 -28.97
C ASP A 82 3.62 0.82 -27.81
N ASN A 83 4.64 0.56 -26.99
CA ASN A 83 4.95 1.32 -25.77
C ASN A 83 3.80 1.40 -24.73
N SER A 84 2.85 0.46 -24.74
CA SER A 84 1.84 0.34 -23.67
C SER A 84 2.22 -0.74 -22.65
N THR A 85 1.83 -0.54 -21.40
CA THR A 85 2.09 -1.46 -20.27
C THR A 85 0.79 -1.69 -19.50
N TYR A 86 0.48 -2.94 -19.19
CA TYR A 86 -0.54 -3.28 -18.20
C TYR A 86 0.08 -3.30 -16.81
N GLU A 87 -0.53 -2.59 -15.86
CA GLU A 87 -0.12 -2.61 -14.46
C GLU A 87 -1.22 -3.22 -13.60
N PHE A 88 -0.83 -4.17 -12.74
CA PHE A 88 -1.71 -4.78 -11.77
C PHE A 88 -1.08 -4.69 -10.39
N THR A 89 -1.92 -4.60 -9.37
CA THR A 89 -1.48 -4.58 -7.97
C THR A 89 -2.13 -5.70 -7.19
N THR A 90 -1.38 -6.26 -6.23
CA THR A 90 -1.99 -7.08 -5.19
C THR A 90 -2.78 -6.19 -4.22
N GLN A 91 -3.63 -6.80 -3.41
CA GLN A 91 -4.19 -6.12 -2.25
C GLN A 91 -3.08 -5.56 -1.35
N MET A 92 -3.37 -4.44 -0.71
CA MET A 92 -2.49 -3.84 0.29
C MET A 92 -2.47 -4.68 1.56
N ASN A 93 -1.27 -5.00 2.02
CA ASN A 93 -1.03 -5.67 3.29
C ASN A 93 -0.58 -4.61 4.30
N ILE A 94 -1.13 -4.65 5.52
CA ILE A 94 -0.80 -3.70 6.59
C ILE A 94 -0.44 -4.48 7.84
N ILE A 95 0.72 -4.18 8.41
CA ILE A 95 1.25 -4.80 9.62
C ILE A 95 1.68 -3.73 10.63
N PRO A 96 1.43 -3.92 11.93
CA PRO A 96 0.68 -5.01 12.55
C PRO A 96 -0.84 -4.94 12.27
N THR A 97 -1.57 -6.03 12.52
CA THR A 97 -3.04 -6.09 12.34
C THR A 97 -3.78 -5.53 13.56
N THR A 98 -3.37 -4.36 14.03
CA THR A 98 -4.00 -3.62 15.14
C THR A 98 -4.69 -2.38 14.62
N PHE A 99 -5.67 -1.86 15.35
CA PHE A 99 -6.31 -0.58 15.07
C PHE A 99 -5.97 0.44 16.18
N PRO A 100 -5.82 1.74 15.87
CA PRO A 100 -5.54 2.76 16.87
C PRO A 100 -6.73 3.04 17.81
N PHE A 101 -7.91 2.56 17.45
CA PHE A 101 -9.16 2.79 18.15
C PHE A 101 -10.00 1.51 18.19
N PRO A 102 -10.86 1.37 19.21
CA PRO A 102 -11.80 0.25 19.29
C PRO A 102 -12.84 0.32 18.16
N ASP A 103 -13.57 -0.78 17.98
CA ASP A 103 -14.72 -0.82 17.08
C ASP A 103 -15.72 0.27 17.47
N CYS A 104 -16.14 1.00 16.46
CA CYS A 104 -16.90 2.21 16.60
C CYS A 104 -18.39 1.88 16.39
N HIS A 105 -19.24 2.31 17.33
CA HIS A 105 -20.66 1.99 17.37
C HIS A 105 -21.52 3.22 17.70
N GLY A 106 -22.78 3.22 17.25
CA GLY A 106 -23.76 4.28 17.57
C GLY A 106 -23.59 5.58 16.76
N ASP A 107 -24.30 6.63 17.16
CA ASP A 107 -24.35 7.89 16.41
C ASP A 107 -23.04 8.69 16.46
N SER A 108 -22.24 8.52 17.52
CA SER A 108 -20.89 9.10 17.63
C SER A 108 -19.90 8.53 16.62
N CYS A 109 -20.28 7.46 15.91
CA CYS A 109 -19.45 6.80 14.92
C CYS A 109 -19.60 7.36 13.49
N ARG A 110 -20.50 8.33 13.29
CA ARG A 110 -20.72 8.91 11.97
C ARG A 110 -19.63 9.93 11.67
N GLY A 111 -18.68 9.55 10.82
CA GLY A 111 -17.69 10.47 10.26
C GLY A 111 -18.27 11.32 9.12
N LYS A 112 -17.67 12.50 8.91
CA LYS A 112 -17.83 13.24 7.66
C LYS A 112 -16.82 12.70 6.66
N LEU A 113 -17.26 12.34 5.45
CA LEU A 113 -16.33 12.02 4.37
C LEU A 113 -15.51 13.27 4.08
N VAL A 114 -14.19 13.16 4.21
CA VAL A 114 -13.20 14.19 3.90
C VAL A 114 -12.21 13.68 2.87
#